data_AF-A0A8J3DJ01-F1
#
_entry.id   AF-A0A8J3DJ01-F1
#
_cell.length_a   1.000
_cell.length_b   1.000
_cell.length_c   1.000
_cell.angle_alpha   90.00
_cell.angle_beta   90.00
_cell.angle_gamma   90.00
#
_symmetry.space_group_name_H-M   'P 1'
#
loop_
_entity.id
_entity.type
_entity.pdbx_description
1 polymer ?
#
loop_
_entity_poly.entity_id
_entity_poly.type
_entity_poly.pdbx_seq_one_letter_code
_entity_poly.pdbx_strand_id
1 'polypeptide(L)'
;MEKIRRECAARTIKGGADERRHALAFRNWLLDRIASDKLVGNSANKHNAAKDAQDAYLKARSSISDDFQHRLLNTQKSLSDYYRIDERRAEIAYFEGRCAKPSFFRRVFGLARRDRQELETVKQNFVDAEKRIMEQTDGINAERDRALAKLEKERMQGTAPRTELKHKQRETQIQQRPTVPSNDNPAPAKKALTQDSNTQHKPDQSQLHELRAKHKAIAQKMHSRRRGRSRGM
;
A
#
# COMPACT_ATOMS: atom_id res chain seq x y z
N MET A 1 -16.77 -19.85 -41.45
CA MET A 1 -16.83 -21.14 -40.73
C MET A 1 -17.88 -22.10 -41.29
N GLU A 2 -19.05 -21.64 -41.75
CA GLU A 2 -20.09 -22.51 -42.32
C GLU A 2 -19.74 -23.13 -43.68
N LYS A 3 -19.02 -22.41 -44.56
CA LYS A 3 -18.54 -22.95 -45.84
C LYS A 3 -17.57 -24.12 -45.66
N ILE A 4 -16.59 -23.99 -44.75
CA ILE A 4 -15.61 -25.05 -44.44
C ILE A 4 -16.30 -26.28 -43.83
N ARG A 5 -17.33 -26.09 -42.99
CA ARG A 5 -18.12 -27.19 -42.42
C ARG A 5 -18.88 -27.98 -43.49
N ARG A 6 -19.41 -27.30 -44.52
CA ARG A 6 -20.14 -27.94 -45.63
C ARG A 6 -19.21 -28.69 -46.59
N GLU A 7 -18.02 -28.16 -46.88
CA GLU A 7 -17.05 -28.83 -47.75
C GLU A 7 -16.41 -30.07 -47.11
N CYS A 8 -16.15 -30.06 -45.80
CA CYS A 8 -15.65 -31.24 -45.08
C CYS A 8 -16.71 -32.36 -44.98
N ALA A 9 -18.01 -32.02 -44.91
CA ALA A 9 -19.08 -33.01 -44.86
C ALA A 9 -19.37 -33.66 -46.23
N ALA A 10 -19.11 -32.95 -47.33
CA ALA A 10 -19.34 -33.46 -48.68
C ALA A 10 -18.28 -34.47 -49.16
N ARG A 11 -17.04 -34.40 -48.64
CA ARG A 11 -15.95 -35.33 -49.02
C ARG A 11 -15.94 -36.66 -48.25
N THR A 12 -16.60 -36.75 -47.10
CA THR A 12 -16.63 -37.97 -46.27
C THR A 12 -17.51 -39.10 -46.82
N ILE A 13 -18.36 -38.83 -47.81
CA ILE A 13 -19.35 -39.79 -48.32
C ILE A 13 -18.78 -40.72 -49.41
N LYS A 14 -17.66 -40.38 -50.07
CA LYS A 14 -17.06 -41.21 -51.14
C LYS A 14 -15.65 -41.76 -50.86
N GLY A 15 -15.05 -41.45 -49.71
CA GLY A 15 -13.68 -41.86 -49.38
C GLY A 15 -13.58 -43.15 -48.58
N GLY A 16 -12.64 -44.02 -48.96
CA GLY A 16 -12.28 -45.25 -48.25
C GLY A 16 -11.80 -45.00 -46.81
N ALA A 17 -11.63 -46.07 -46.03
CA ALA A 17 -11.33 -46.00 -44.60
C ALA A 17 -10.11 -45.11 -44.26
N ASP A 18 -9.12 -45.05 -45.13
CA ASP A 18 -7.91 -44.24 -44.95
C ASP A 18 -8.16 -42.74 -45.16
N GLU A 19 -8.98 -42.34 -46.13
CA GLU A 19 -9.36 -40.92 -46.31
C GLU A 19 -10.18 -40.40 -45.13
N ARG A 20 -11.02 -41.25 -44.53
CA ARG A 20 -11.76 -40.91 -43.30
C ARG A 20 -10.80 -40.72 -42.12
N ARG A 21 -9.74 -41.53 -42.01
CA ARG A 21 -8.71 -41.36 -40.97
C ARG A 21 -7.94 -40.05 -41.15
N HIS A 22 -7.55 -39.71 -42.37
CA HIS A 22 -6.88 -38.44 -42.66
C HIS A 22 -7.78 -37.22 -42.41
N ALA A 23 -9.06 -37.29 -42.78
CA ALA A 23 -10.03 -36.22 -42.51
C ALA A 23 -10.27 -36.02 -41.00
N LEU A 24 -10.33 -37.10 -40.22
CA LEU A 24 -10.45 -37.04 -38.76
C LEU A 24 -9.18 -36.50 -38.10
N ALA A 25 -7.99 -36.92 -38.55
CA ALA A 25 -6.72 -36.39 -38.06
C ALA A 25 -6.58 -34.88 -38.31
N PHE A 26 -6.94 -34.42 -39.52
CA PHE A 26 -6.92 -33.00 -39.86
C PHE A 26 -7.94 -32.19 -39.05
N ARG A 27 -9.16 -32.72 -38.84
CA ARG A 27 -10.16 -32.11 -37.97
C ARG A 27 -9.66 -31.97 -36.53
N ASN A 28 -9.04 -33.01 -35.98
CA ASN A 28 -8.50 -32.98 -34.62
C ASN A 28 -7.36 -31.97 -34.49
N TRP A 29 -6.44 -31.93 -35.46
CA TRP A 29 -5.37 -30.94 -35.51
C TRP A 29 -5.90 -29.50 -35.57
N LEU A 30 -6.92 -29.23 -36.40
CA LEU A 30 -7.56 -27.91 -36.47
C LEU A 30 -8.22 -27.50 -35.15
N LEU A 31 -8.89 -28.43 -34.47
CA LEU A 31 -9.49 -28.17 -33.16
C LEU A 31 -8.43 -27.87 -32.11
N ASP A 32 -7.31 -28.58 -32.13
CA ASP A 32 -6.19 -28.40 -31.20
C ASP A 32 -5.45 -27.08 -31.45
N ARG A 33 -5.32 -26.67 -32.72
CA ARG A 33 -4.79 -25.35 -33.14
C ARG A 33 -5.69 -24.21 -32.65
N ILE A 34 -7.00 -24.31 -32.86
CA ILE A 34 -7.97 -23.31 -32.40
C ILE A 34 -8.02 -23.23 -30.87
N ALA A 35 -7.92 -24.36 -30.17
CA ALA A 35 -7.82 -24.39 -28.72
C ALA A 35 -6.53 -23.71 -28.24
N SER A 36 -5.39 -23.99 -28.89
CA SER A 36 -4.10 -23.38 -28.59
C SER A 36 -4.12 -21.86 -28.81
N ASP A 37 -4.65 -21.37 -29.94
CA ASP A 37 -4.73 -19.94 -30.24
C ASP A 37 -5.65 -19.20 -29.25
N LYS A 38 -6.74 -19.82 -28.81
CA LYS A 38 -7.60 -19.27 -27.75
C LYS A 38 -6.91 -19.20 -26.39
N LEU A 39 -6.04 -20.16 -26.07
CA LEU A 39 -5.25 -20.16 -24.84
C LEU A 39 -4.17 -19.07 -24.86
N VAL A 40 -3.49 -18.89 -26.00
CA VAL A 40 -2.48 -17.84 -26.19
C VAL A 40 -3.11 -16.44 -26.17
N GLY A 41 -4.22 -16.23 -26.87
CA GLY A 41 -4.96 -14.95 -26.84
C GLY A 41 -5.51 -14.62 -25.45
N ASN A 42 -6.00 -15.62 -24.70
CA ASN A 42 -6.42 -15.44 -23.31
C ASN A 42 -5.26 -15.17 -22.35
N SER A 43 -4.05 -15.63 -22.67
CA SER A 43 -2.85 -15.37 -21.86
C SER A 43 -2.35 -13.94 -22.06
N ALA A 44 -2.25 -13.49 -23.31
CA ALA A 44 -1.84 -12.13 -23.66
C ALA A 44 -2.82 -11.06 -23.11
N ASN A 45 -4.13 -11.29 -23.23
CA ASN A 45 -5.15 -10.38 -22.67
C ASN A 45 -5.09 -10.31 -21.14
N LYS A 46 -4.77 -11.41 -20.45
CA LYS A 46 -4.61 -11.40 -18.98
C LYS A 46 -3.35 -10.65 -18.54
N HIS A 47 -2.26 -10.78 -19.29
CA HIS A 47 -1.01 -10.08 -18.98
C HIS A 47 -1.18 -8.56 -19.15
N ASN A 48 -1.84 -8.12 -20.23
CA ASN A 48 -2.14 -6.70 -20.45
C ASN A 48 -3.08 -6.14 -19.38
N ALA A 49 -4.16 -6.85 -19.04
CA ALA A 49 -5.08 -6.43 -17.98
C ALA A 49 -4.40 -6.34 -16.59
N ALA A 50 -3.46 -7.25 -16.28
CA ALA A 50 -2.70 -7.19 -15.03
C ALA A 50 -1.74 -6.00 -14.99
N LYS A 51 -1.11 -5.68 -16.12
CA LYS A 51 -0.22 -4.53 -16.25
C LYS A 51 -1.00 -3.21 -16.14
N ASP A 52 -2.13 -3.09 -16.83
CA ASP A 52 -2.98 -1.90 -16.77
C ASP A 52 -3.53 -1.66 -15.35
N ALA A 53 -3.90 -2.73 -14.64
CA ALA A 53 -4.32 -2.65 -13.23
C ALA A 53 -3.18 -2.21 -12.29
N GLN A 54 -1.94 -2.66 -12.55
CA GLN A 54 -0.77 -2.23 -11.80
C GLN A 54 -0.44 -0.75 -12.06
N ASP A 55 -0.48 -0.32 -13.32
CA ASP A 55 -0.21 1.07 -13.70
C ASP A 55 -1.29 2.01 -13.12
N ALA A 56 -2.56 1.60 -13.13
CA ALA A 56 -3.65 2.33 -12.49
C ALA A 56 -3.45 2.46 -10.97
N TYR A 57 -3.04 1.39 -10.28
CA TYR A 57 -2.71 1.41 -8.85
C TYR A 57 -1.57 2.38 -8.54
N LEU A 58 -0.49 2.34 -9.33
CA LEU A 58 0.66 3.22 -9.13
C LEU A 58 0.28 4.69 -9.33
N LYS A 59 -0.52 4.98 -10.36
CA LYS A 59 -1.03 6.33 -10.63
C LYS A 59 -1.97 6.83 -9.53
N ALA A 60 -2.86 5.98 -9.02
CA ALA A 60 -3.73 6.34 -7.90
C ALA A 60 -2.93 6.60 -6.62
N ARG A 61 -1.91 5.78 -6.34
CA ARG A 61 -1.00 5.97 -5.20
C ARG A 61 -0.21 7.26 -5.30
N SER A 62 0.33 7.61 -6.47
CA SER A 62 1.06 8.86 -6.66
C SER A 62 0.14 10.07 -6.51
N SER A 63 -1.06 10.03 -7.10
CA SER A 63 -2.07 11.10 -6.95
C SER A 63 -2.40 11.37 -5.49
N ILE A 64 -2.67 10.31 -4.71
CA ILE A 64 -2.92 10.45 -3.26
C ILE A 64 -1.71 11.11 -2.57
N SER A 65 -0.49 10.64 -2.85
CA SER A 65 0.71 11.22 -2.25
C SER A 65 0.84 12.72 -2.58
N ASP A 66 0.62 13.10 -3.83
CA ASP A 66 0.76 14.49 -4.29
C ASP A 66 -0.31 15.39 -3.66
N ASP A 67 -1.57 14.94 -3.64
CA ASP A 67 -2.68 15.67 -3.00
C ASP A 67 -2.42 15.92 -1.52
N PHE A 68 -1.94 14.89 -0.80
CA PHE A 68 -1.60 15.03 0.62
C PHE A 68 -0.36 15.90 0.83
N GLN A 69 0.65 15.86 -0.04
CA GLN A 69 1.80 16.76 0.03
C GLN A 69 1.38 18.22 -0.15
N HIS A 70 0.55 18.51 -1.15
CA HIS A 70 0.01 19.85 -1.37
C HIS A 70 -0.81 20.34 -0.18
N ARG A 71 -1.69 19.48 0.36
CA ARG A 71 -2.49 19.81 1.54
C ARG A 71 -1.62 20.07 2.76
N LEU A 72 -0.60 19.26 3.00
CA LEU A 72 0.31 19.40 4.14
C LEU A 72 1.13 20.70 4.03
N LEU A 73 1.66 21.03 2.85
CA LEU A 73 2.35 22.30 2.60
C LEU A 73 1.43 23.50 2.80
N ASN A 74 0.20 23.45 2.28
CA ASN A 74 -0.77 24.53 2.41
C ASN A 74 -1.20 24.72 3.87
N THR A 75 -1.48 23.65 4.60
CA THR A 75 -1.83 23.69 6.03
C THR A 75 -0.65 24.18 6.86
N GLN A 76 0.57 23.72 6.59
CA GLN A 76 1.75 24.19 7.30
C GLN A 76 1.96 25.69 7.10
N LYS A 77 1.81 26.17 5.86
CA LYS A 77 1.92 27.59 5.53
C LYS A 77 0.82 28.40 6.21
N SER A 78 -0.44 28.00 6.07
CA SER A 78 -1.58 28.74 6.64
C SER A 78 -1.53 28.81 8.16
N LEU A 79 -1.12 27.74 8.83
CA LEU A 79 -0.94 27.75 10.28
C LEU A 79 0.28 28.56 10.72
N SER A 80 1.38 28.49 9.96
CA SER A 80 2.56 29.31 10.23
C SER A 80 2.21 30.80 10.16
N ASP A 81 1.43 31.19 9.15
CA ASP A 81 0.95 32.56 8.96
C ASP A 81 -0.05 32.95 10.05
N TYR A 82 -1.01 32.07 10.39
CA TYR A 82 -2.01 32.31 11.43
C TYR A 82 -1.39 32.51 12.82
N TYR A 83 -0.44 31.65 13.20
CA TYR A 83 0.25 31.77 14.48
C TYR A 83 1.41 32.77 14.48
N ARG A 84 1.75 33.32 13.30
CA ARG A 84 2.87 34.25 13.08
C ARG A 84 4.17 33.69 13.67
N ILE A 85 4.48 32.44 13.34
CA ILE A 85 5.59 31.68 13.91
C ILE A 85 6.92 32.43 13.74
N ASP A 86 7.13 33.07 12.60
CA ASP A 86 8.35 33.83 12.32
C ASP A 86 8.44 35.12 13.15
N GLU A 87 7.33 35.85 13.32
CA GLU A 87 7.27 37.03 14.21
C GLU A 87 7.55 36.64 15.66
N ARG A 88 6.91 35.57 16.16
CA ARG A 88 7.13 35.07 17.52
C ARG A 88 8.57 34.63 17.75
N ARG A 89 9.23 34.03 16.75
CA ARG A 89 10.67 33.68 16.84
C ARG A 89 11.53 34.93 16.97
N ALA A 90 11.23 35.97 16.19
CA ALA A 90 11.94 37.25 16.29
C ALA A 90 11.72 37.92 17.66
N GLU A 91 10.49 37.89 18.19
CA GLU A 91 10.17 38.39 19.53
C GLU A 91 10.93 37.63 20.62
N ILE A 92 10.96 36.30 20.56
CA ILE A 92 11.73 35.48 21.51
C ILE A 92 13.21 35.87 21.47
N ALA A 93 13.81 35.97 20.28
CA ALA A 93 15.21 36.36 20.13
C ALA A 93 15.48 37.77 20.69
N TYR A 94 14.56 38.70 20.47
CA TYR A 94 14.63 40.06 21.02
C TYR A 94 14.62 40.08 22.55
N PHE A 95 13.68 39.35 23.16
CA PHE A 95 13.58 39.26 24.62
C PHE A 95 14.73 38.48 25.24
N GLU A 96 15.22 37.42 24.59
CA GLU A 96 16.43 36.69 25.02
C GLU A 96 17.65 37.61 25.07
N GLY A 97 17.83 38.46 24.05
CA GLY A 97 18.88 39.48 24.02
C GLY A 97 18.77 40.47 25.20
N ARG A 98 17.57 40.99 25.47
CA ARG A 98 17.32 41.89 26.61
C ARG A 98 17.52 41.20 27.97
N CYS A 99 17.18 39.92 28.08
CA CYS A 99 17.27 39.15 29.32
C CYS A 99 18.69 38.64 29.62
N ALA A 100 19.54 38.47 28.60
CA ALA A 100 20.89 37.93 28.77
C ALA A 100 21.81 38.88 29.56
N LYS A 101 21.72 40.19 29.34
CA LYS A 101 22.52 41.21 30.04
C LYS A 101 21.67 42.42 30.43
N PRO A 102 20.81 42.32 31.45
CA PRO A 102 19.98 43.44 31.88
C PRO A 102 20.86 44.53 32.48
N SER A 103 20.66 45.78 32.03
CA SER A 103 21.32 46.95 32.59
C SER A 103 20.99 47.15 34.06
N PHE A 104 21.85 47.85 34.80
CA PHE A 104 21.69 48.09 36.24
C PHE A 104 20.31 48.68 36.57
N PHE A 105 19.93 49.77 35.88
CA PHE A 105 18.62 50.41 36.07
C PHE A 105 17.45 49.44 35.82
N ARG A 106 17.56 48.54 34.84
CA ARG A 106 16.49 47.57 34.56
C ARG A 106 16.34 46.51 35.65
N ARG A 107 17.42 46.19 36.37
CA ARG A 107 17.36 45.32 37.55
C ARG A 107 16.72 46.05 38.72
N VAL A 108 17.16 47.28 39.00
CA VAL A 108 16.69 48.09 40.13
C VAL A 108 15.19 48.40 40.01
N PHE A 109 14.71 48.75 38.81
CA PHE A 109 13.29 49.03 38.57
C PHE A 109 12.44 47.78 38.29
N GLY A 110 12.97 46.56 38.46
CA GLY A 110 12.22 45.32 38.24
C GLY A 110 11.85 45.00 36.78
N LEU A 111 12.22 45.86 35.82
CA LEU A 111 11.99 45.67 34.38
C LEU A 111 12.60 44.35 33.87
N ALA A 112 13.75 43.94 34.41
CA ALA A 112 14.40 42.67 34.03
C ALA A 112 13.57 41.43 34.43
N ARG A 113 12.80 41.50 35.51
CA ARG A 113 11.89 40.42 35.93
C ARG A 113 10.67 40.36 35.02
N ARG A 114 10.13 41.52 34.67
CA ARG A 114 9.00 41.65 33.74
C ARG A 114 9.35 41.12 32.34
N ASP A 115 10.49 41.52 31.78
CA ASP A 115 10.98 41.02 30.50
C ASP A 115 11.11 39.49 30.49
N ARG A 116 11.55 38.87 31.60
CA ARG A 116 11.65 37.40 31.72
C ARG A 116 10.28 36.73 31.75
N GLN A 117 9.31 37.28 32.47
CA GLN A 117 7.94 36.77 32.49
C GLN A 117 7.27 36.90 31.12
N GLU A 118 7.48 38.03 30.43
CA GLU A 118 7.02 38.23 29.06
C GLU A 118 7.68 37.19 28.12
N LEU A 119 8.99 36.97 28.23
CA LEU A 119 9.71 35.94 27.47
C LEU A 119 9.13 34.53 27.70
N GLU A 120 8.90 34.14 28.96
CA GLU A 120 8.31 32.83 29.29
C GLU A 120 6.91 32.69 28.69
N THR A 121 6.10 33.75 28.74
CA THR A 121 4.76 33.76 28.16
C THR A 121 4.81 33.62 26.63
N VAL A 122 5.68 34.36 25.95
CA VAL A 122 5.84 34.25 24.49
C VAL A 122 6.35 32.86 24.11
N LYS A 123 7.32 32.30 24.84
CA LYS A 123 7.82 30.94 24.64
C LYS A 123 6.74 29.89 24.82
N GLN A 124 5.92 29.99 25.87
CA GLN A 124 4.85 29.04 26.11
C GLN A 124 3.83 29.07 24.98
N ASN A 125 3.39 30.27 24.57
CA ASN A 125 2.47 30.43 23.45
C ASN A 125 3.05 29.91 22.13
N PHE A 126 4.37 30.05 21.95
CA PHE A 126 5.08 29.52 20.78
C PHE A 126 5.09 27.99 20.77
N VAL A 127 5.40 27.35 21.90
CA VAL A 127 5.35 25.88 22.04
C VAL A 127 3.94 25.36 21.81
N ASP A 128 2.92 26.04 22.36
CA ASP A 128 1.52 25.65 22.16
C ASP A 128 1.10 25.77 20.69
N ALA A 129 1.59 26.80 19.99
CA ALA A 129 1.37 26.95 18.55
C ALA A 129 2.06 25.83 17.74
N GLU A 130 3.33 25.52 18.03
CA GLU A 130 4.04 24.42 17.37
C GLU A 130 3.36 23.07 17.62
N LYS A 131 2.88 22.83 18.85
CA LYS A 131 2.13 21.61 19.19
C LYS A 131 0.86 21.48 18.34
N ARG A 132 0.07 22.55 18.21
CA ARG A 132 -1.15 22.54 17.38
C ARG A 132 -0.85 22.33 15.91
N ILE A 133 0.24 22.91 15.40
CA ILE A 133 0.71 22.68 14.03
C ILE A 133 1.04 21.19 13.84
N MET A 134 1.81 20.61 14.76
CA MET A 134 2.18 19.19 14.71
C MET A 134 0.95 18.29 14.73
N GLU A 135 0.02 18.50 15.67
CA GLU A 135 -1.22 17.73 15.78
C GLU A 135 -2.04 17.74 14.48
N GLN A 136 -2.16 18.91 13.82
CA GLN A 136 -2.86 19.00 12.54
C GLN A 136 -2.10 18.29 11.41
N THR A 137 -0.77 18.43 11.33
CA THR A 137 0.03 17.74 10.31
C THR A 137 0.03 16.23 10.51
N ASP A 138 0.03 15.75 11.75
CA ASP A 138 -0.05 14.33 12.09
C ASP A 138 -1.43 13.76 11.74
N GLY A 139 -2.50 14.54 11.94
CA GLY A 139 -3.84 14.20 11.46
C GLY A 139 -3.89 13.97 9.96
N ILE A 140 -3.30 14.88 9.18
CA ILE A 140 -3.21 14.77 7.70
C ILE A 140 -2.39 13.54 7.29
N ASN A 141 -1.26 13.27 7.96
CA ASN A 141 -0.45 12.08 7.70
C ASN A 141 -1.21 10.78 8.03
N ALA A 142 -1.95 10.74 9.12
CA ALA A 142 -2.79 9.59 9.48
C ALA A 142 -3.92 9.37 8.46
N GLU A 143 -4.53 10.44 7.94
CA GLU A 143 -5.49 10.37 6.85
C GLU A 143 -4.87 9.79 5.57
N ARG A 144 -3.66 10.24 5.21
CA ARG A 144 -2.89 9.69 4.08
C ARG A 144 -2.67 8.20 4.24
N ASP A 145 -2.20 7.77 5.40
CA ASP A 145 -1.86 6.38 5.65
C ASP A 145 -3.13 5.50 5.64
N ARG A 146 -4.28 6.01 6.11
CA ARG A 146 -5.57 5.34 5.96
C ARG A 146 -6.01 5.24 4.50
N ALA A 147 -5.81 6.28 3.70
CA ALA A 147 -6.14 6.26 2.28
C ALA A 147 -5.28 5.25 1.50
N LEU A 148 -3.97 5.21 1.79
CA LEU A 148 -3.06 4.22 1.22
C LEU A 148 -3.44 2.79 1.64
N ALA A 149 -3.79 2.58 2.91
CA ALA A 149 -4.22 1.27 3.39
C ALA A 149 -5.54 0.80 2.74
N LYS A 150 -6.48 1.71 2.45
CA LYS A 150 -7.71 1.38 1.70
C LYS A 150 -7.38 0.93 0.28
N LEU A 151 -6.53 1.69 -0.42
CA LEU A 151 -6.11 1.39 -1.78
C LEU A 151 -5.35 0.05 -1.86
N GLU A 152 -4.52 -0.26 -0.85
CA GLU A 152 -3.87 -1.56 -0.74
C GLU A 152 -4.85 -2.71 -0.49
N LYS A 153 -5.88 -2.52 0.35
CA LYS A 153 -6.95 -3.50 0.55
C LYS A 153 -7.72 -3.77 -0.73
N GLU A 154 -8.06 -2.73 -1.49
CA GLU A 154 -8.75 -2.86 -2.79
C GLU A 154 -7.92 -3.65 -3.79
N ARG A 155 -6.60 -3.41 -3.84
CA ARG A 155 -5.67 -4.20 -4.65
C ARG A 155 -5.70 -5.68 -4.26
N MET A 156 -5.61 -5.99 -2.97
CA MET A 156 -5.58 -7.38 -2.48
C MET A 156 -6.92 -8.09 -2.73
N GLN A 157 -8.05 -7.41 -2.53
CA GLN A 157 -9.39 -7.96 -2.80
C GLN A 157 -9.65 -8.18 -4.29
N GLY A 158 -9.16 -7.30 -5.17
CA GLY A 158 -9.23 -7.50 -6.63
C GLY A 158 -8.43 -8.71 -7.13
N THR A 159 -7.37 -9.11 -6.40
CA THR A 159 -6.60 -10.32 -6.69
C THR A 159 -7.15 -11.60 -6.02
N ALA A 160 -8.06 -11.49 -5.05
CA ALA A 160 -8.47 -12.59 -4.19
C ALA A 160 -9.61 -13.53 -4.68
N PRO A 161 -10.48 -13.26 -5.67
CA PRO A 161 -11.63 -14.13 -5.91
C PRO A 161 -11.32 -15.26 -6.90
N ARG A 162 -10.12 -15.87 -6.85
CA ARG A 162 -9.79 -17.01 -7.75
C ARG A 162 -9.21 -18.23 -7.06
N THR A 163 -8.73 -18.10 -5.83
CA THR A 163 -8.27 -19.22 -5.01
C THR A 163 -9.42 -19.87 -4.25
N GLU A 164 -10.37 -19.10 -3.74
CA GLU A 164 -11.54 -19.63 -3.03
C GLU A 164 -12.54 -20.35 -3.94
N LEU A 165 -12.69 -19.91 -5.20
CA LEU A 165 -13.51 -20.60 -6.20
C LEU A 165 -12.92 -21.95 -6.62
N LYS A 166 -11.59 -22.11 -6.60
CA LYS A 166 -10.94 -23.40 -6.85
C LYS A 166 -11.04 -24.35 -5.67
N HIS A 167 -11.05 -23.83 -4.43
CA HIS A 167 -11.22 -24.65 -3.23
C HIS A 167 -12.65 -25.21 -3.12
N LYS A 168 -13.67 -24.36 -3.37
CA LYS A 168 -15.07 -24.81 -3.40
C LYS A 168 -15.37 -25.78 -4.54
N GLN A 169 -14.76 -25.60 -5.72
CA GLN A 169 -14.91 -26.57 -6.83
C GLN A 169 -14.26 -27.93 -6.53
N ARG A 170 -13.16 -27.97 -5.77
CA ARG A 170 -12.54 -29.24 -5.31
C ARG A 170 -13.38 -29.93 -4.25
N GLU A 171 -13.97 -29.19 -3.31
CA GLU A 171 -14.85 -29.75 -2.28
C GLU A 171 -16.13 -30.35 -2.89
N THR A 172 -16.71 -29.72 -3.92
CA THR A 172 -17.85 -30.30 -4.64
C THR A 172 -17.51 -31.53 -5.50
N GLN A 173 -16.23 -31.71 -5.91
CA GLN A 173 -15.80 -32.91 -6.64
C GLN A 173 -15.48 -34.10 -5.73
N ILE A 174 -15.12 -33.86 -4.47
CA ILE A 174 -14.83 -34.93 -3.50
C ILE A 174 -16.13 -35.63 -3.04
N GLN A 175 -17.27 -34.94 -3.07
CA GLN A 175 -18.58 -35.51 -2.67
C GLN A 175 -19.31 -36.31 -3.77
N GLN A 176 -18.76 -36.41 -4.98
CA GLN A 176 -19.37 -37.18 -6.09
C GLN A 176 -18.61 -38.45 -6.47
N ARG A 177 -17.74 -38.97 -5.60
CA ARG A 177 -17.12 -40.28 -5.83
C ARG A 177 -18.08 -41.39 -5.37
N PRO A 178 -18.58 -42.27 -6.25
CA PRO A 178 -19.42 -43.38 -5.83
C PRO A 178 -18.59 -44.34 -4.98
N THR A 179 -18.99 -44.51 -3.72
CA THR A 179 -18.47 -45.53 -2.81
C THR A 179 -19.00 -46.89 -3.24
N VAL A 180 -18.10 -47.74 -3.74
CA VAL A 180 -18.33 -49.18 -3.89
C VAL A 180 -18.46 -49.78 -2.48
N PRO A 181 -19.46 -50.63 -2.19
CA PRO A 181 -19.56 -51.26 -0.88
C PRO A 181 -18.60 -52.45 -0.82
N SER A 182 -17.70 -52.47 0.17
CA SER A 182 -17.06 -53.71 0.59
C SER A 182 -17.25 -53.87 2.09
N ASN A 183 -17.85 -55.00 2.40
CA ASN A 183 -18.17 -55.52 3.73
C ASN A 183 -16.88 -55.97 4.45
N ASP A 184 -16.91 -55.88 5.78
CA ASP A 184 -16.30 -56.76 6.80
C ASP A 184 -15.57 -56.03 7.95
N ASN A 185 -16.33 -55.87 9.04
CA ASN A 185 -15.98 -56.12 10.47
C ASN A 185 -14.83 -55.37 11.20
N PRO A 186 -14.91 -55.28 12.56
CA PRO A 186 -14.47 -54.09 13.29
C PRO A 186 -13.22 -54.25 14.19
N ALA A 187 -12.56 -53.09 14.41
CA ALA A 187 -11.74 -52.68 15.57
C ALA A 187 -10.33 -53.31 15.77
N PRO A 188 -9.39 -52.68 16.54
CA PRO A 188 -9.51 -51.42 17.30
C PRO A 188 -8.44 -50.35 17.00
N ALA A 189 -8.84 -49.08 17.10
CA ALA A 189 -7.93 -47.94 17.13
C ALA A 189 -7.21 -47.87 18.48
N LYS A 190 -5.87 -47.96 18.45
CA LYS A 190 -5.01 -47.59 19.58
C LYS A 190 -4.70 -46.10 19.52
N LYS A 191 -4.82 -45.48 20.70
CA LYS A 191 -4.46 -44.12 21.09
C LYS A 191 -3.10 -43.65 20.55
N ALA A 192 -3.05 -42.41 20.07
CA ALA A 192 -1.94 -41.45 20.25
C ALA A 192 -2.43 -40.08 19.77
N LEU A 193 -2.77 -39.18 20.68
CA LEU A 193 -1.87 -38.19 21.27
C LEU A 193 -2.10 -36.83 20.58
N THR A 194 -3.08 -36.12 21.13
CA THR A 194 -3.19 -34.66 21.08
C THR A 194 -1.91 -34.04 21.65
N GLN A 195 -1.26 -33.15 20.90
CA GLN A 195 -0.48 -32.02 21.45
C GLN A 195 -0.22 -30.97 20.35
N ASP A 196 -0.69 -29.75 20.66
CA ASP A 196 -0.05 -28.43 20.45
C ASP A 196 0.32 -27.99 19.01
N SER A 197 -0.01 -26.78 18.54
CA SER A 197 0.49 -25.53 19.12
C SER A 197 -0.22 -24.32 18.54
N ASN A 198 -0.70 -23.46 19.42
CA ASN A 198 -1.10 -22.09 19.15
C ASN A 198 0.17 -21.25 18.87
N THR A 199 0.30 -20.64 17.69
CA THR A 199 1.36 -19.65 17.43
C THR A 199 0.75 -18.31 17.05
N GLN A 200 0.70 -17.43 18.06
CA GLN A 200 0.49 -15.99 17.92
C GLN A 200 1.65 -15.39 17.11
N HIS A 201 1.33 -14.87 15.94
CA HIS A 201 2.25 -14.09 15.12
C HIS A 201 2.52 -12.73 15.80
N LYS A 202 3.75 -12.54 16.31
CA LYS A 202 4.26 -11.21 16.67
C LYS A 202 4.67 -10.45 15.40
N PRO A 203 4.48 -9.12 15.35
CA PRO A 203 4.93 -8.30 14.23
C PRO A 203 6.46 -8.18 14.21
N ASP A 204 7.04 -8.31 13.01
CA ASP A 204 8.47 -8.32 12.72
C ASP A 204 9.15 -7.01 13.15
N GLN A 205 9.93 -7.06 14.25
CA GLN A 205 10.66 -5.91 14.78
C GLN A 205 11.75 -5.38 13.83
N SER A 206 12.16 -6.18 12.85
CA SER A 206 13.15 -5.84 11.82
C SER A 206 12.65 -4.73 10.89
N GLN A 207 11.38 -4.78 10.48
CA GLN A 207 10.79 -3.78 9.57
C GLN A 207 10.59 -2.42 10.26
N LEU A 208 10.31 -2.44 11.57
CA LEU A 208 10.11 -1.24 12.38
C LEU A 208 11.45 -0.51 12.63
N HIS A 209 12.55 -1.24 12.77
CA HIS A 209 13.90 -0.67 12.84
C HIS A 209 14.35 -0.06 11.50
N GLU A 210 14.02 -0.70 10.39
CA GLU A 210 14.38 -0.20 9.05
C GLU A 210 13.62 1.10 8.72
N LEU A 211 12.35 1.20 9.10
CA LEU A 211 11.55 2.42 8.95
C LEU A 211 12.08 3.58 9.80
N ARG A 212 12.47 3.30 11.06
CA ARG A 212 13.09 4.32 11.93
C ARG A 212 14.43 4.82 11.37
N ALA A 213 15.25 3.93 10.80
CA ALA A 213 16.51 4.31 10.17
C ALA A 213 16.30 5.21 8.93
N LYS A 214 15.31 4.89 8.09
CA LYS A 214 14.96 5.71 6.91
C LYS A 214 14.48 7.11 7.31
N HIS A 215 13.64 7.23 8.34
CA HIS A 215 13.17 8.53 8.82
C HIS A 215 14.29 9.39 9.42
N LYS A 216 15.23 8.79 10.16
CA LYS A 216 16.41 9.50 10.70
C LYS A 216 17.33 10.03 9.59
N ALA A 217 17.53 9.26 8.52
CA ALA A 217 18.33 9.69 7.37
C ALA A 217 17.69 10.86 6.62
N ILE A 218 16.36 10.87 6.47
CA ILE A 218 15.62 11.98 5.83
C ILE A 218 15.74 13.27 6.67
N ALA A 219 15.58 13.17 7.99
CA ALA A 219 15.72 14.31 8.90
C ALA A 219 17.15 14.92 8.86
N GLN A 220 18.19 14.06 8.83
CA GLN A 220 19.57 14.51 8.71
C GLN A 220 19.86 15.19 7.35
N LYS A 221 19.30 14.67 6.26
CA LYS A 221 19.43 15.25 4.91
C LYS A 221 18.73 16.61 4.77
N MET A 222 17.63 16.82 5.48
CA MET A 222 16.95 18.11 5.53
C MET A 222 17.73 19.14 6.36
N HIS A 223 18.38 18.72 7.45
CA HIS A 223 19.24 19.60 8.24
C HIS A 223 20.54 20.00 7.53
N SER A 224 21.16 19.12 6.74
CA SER A 224 22.37 19.47 5.96
C SER A 224 22.07 20.44 4.82
N ARG A 225 20.91 20.30 4.14
CA ARG A 225 20.45 21.27 3.12
C ARG A 225 20.16 22.66 3.69
N ARG A 226 19.78 22.76 4.97
CA ARG A 226 19.54 24.05 5.65
C ARG A 226 20.83 24.75 6.08
N ARG A 227 21.90 24.01 6.41
CA ARG A 227 23.21 24.59 6.78
C ARG A 227 24.11 24.95 5.60
N GLY A 228 23.86 24.41 4.41
CA GLY A 228 24.60 24.75 3.18
C GLY A 228 24.16 26.05 2.50
N ARG A 229 22.97 26.59 2.84
CA ARG A 229 22.41 27.79 2.20
C ARG A 229 22.78 29.11 2.91
N SER A 230 23.52 29.05 4.03
CA SER A 230 23.97 30.22 4.80
C SER A 230 25.47 30.51 4.65
N ARG A 231 26.13 29.99 3.60
CA ARG A 231 27.58 30.15 3.40
C ARG A 231 27.99 30.59 1.98
N GLY A 232 27.04 31.14 1.22
CA GLY A 232 27.29 31.66 -0.11
C GLY A 232 26.31 32.78 -0.42
N MET A 233 26.49 33.92 0.23
CA MET A 233 26.26 35.29 -0.25
C MET A 233 26.63 36.28 0.83
#